data_AF-A0A3N0ZCU0-F1
#
_entry.id   AF-A0A3N0ZCU0-F1
#
_cell.length_a   1.000
_cell.length_b   1.000
_cell.length_c   1.000
_cell.angle_alpha   90.00
_cell.angle_beta   90.00
_cell.angle_gamma   90.00
#
_symmetry.space_group_name_H-M   'P 1'
#
loop_
_entity.id
_entity.type
_entity.pdbx_description
1 polymer ?
#
loop_
_entity_poly.entity_id
_entity_poly.type
_entity_poly.pdbx_seq_one_letter_code
_entity_poly.pdbx_strand_id
1 'polypeptide(L)'
;MDFRRYTINQLSRLTGTSRHLLRDWVRRGLLVPTQISGNRKKFSFEAFLEAERLALDEAQKSEYAHFVPSLRPYERIPDAFFDSLLNFNKSQSSGKAKRKSTKKYLSNKNKEDL
;
A
#
# COMPACT_ATOMS: atom_id res chain seq x y z
N MET A 1 -31.04 19.21 24.55
CA MET A 1 -30.12 19.47 23.43
C MET A 1 -29.11 20.52 23.86
N ASP A 2 -27.82 20.29 23.60
CA ASP A 2 -26.77 21.24 23.96
C ASP A 2 -26.61 22.28 22.83
N PHE A 3 -27.04 23.52 23.08
CA PHE A 3 -27.03 24.61 22.09
C PHE A 3 -25.67 25.31 21.97
N ARG A 4 -24.66 24.80 22.67
CA ARG A 4 -23.32 25.38 22.66
C ARG A 4 -22.69 25.26 21.27
N ARG A 5 -22.09 26.36 20.84
CA ARG A 5 -21.44 26.50 19.54
C ARG A 5 -19.95 26.69 19.72
N TYR A 6 -19.19 25.84 19.06
CA TYR A 6 -17.76 25.72 19.23
C TYR A 6 -17.03 26.10 17.94
N THR A 7 -15.84 26.66 18.09
CA THR A 7 -14.87 26.78 16.98
C THR A 7 -14.14 25.46 16.79
N ILE A 8 -13.46 25.27 15.64
CA ILE A 8 -12.62 24.07 15.39
C ILE A 8 -11.58 23.86 16.50
N ASN A 9 -10.98 24.95 17.01
CA ASN A 9 -9.99 24.87 18.08
C ASN A 9 -10.61 24.37 19.40
N GLN A 10 -11.84 24.80 19.70
CA GLN A 10 -12.56 24.35 20.90
C GLN A 10 -13.02 22.91 20.77
N LEU A 11 -13.57 22.53 19.60
CA LEU A 11 -13.95 21.15 19.30
C LEU A 11 -12.75 20.22 19.48
N SER A 12 -11.62 20.52 18.83
CA SER A 12 -10.40 19.72 18.93
C SER A 12 -9.94 19.45 20.37
N ARG A 13 -10.07 20.43 21.26
CA ARG A 13 -9.73 20.27 22.68
C ARG A 13 -10.73 19.41 23.43
N LEU A 14 -12.00 19.50 23.06
CA LEU A 14 -13.11 18.81 23.72
C LEU A 14 -13.20 17.34 23.30
N THR A 15 -12.98 17.07 22.01
CA THR A 15 -13.10 15.72 21.41
C THR A 15 -11.77 15.00 21.29
N GLY A 16 -10.64 15.68 21.51
CA GLY A 16 -9.30 15.13 21.30
C GLY A 16 -8.91 14.92 19.83
N THR A 17 -9.80 15.25 18.89
CA THR A 17 -9.54 15.10 17.44
C THR A 17 -8.61 16.21 16.94
N SER A 18 -7.73 15.89 15.99
CA SER A 18 -6.78 16.86 15.48
C SER A 18 -7.47 17.99 14.69
N ARG A 19 -6.99 19.22 14.85
CA ARG A 19 -7.51 20.38 14.11
C ARG A 19 -7.40 20.22 12.60
N HIS A 20 -6.35 19.54 12.13
CA HIS A 20 -6.13 19.29 10.71
C HIS A 20 -7.21 18.37 10.14
N LEU A 21 -7.52 17.29 10.85
CA LEU A 21 -8.57 16.34 10.48
C LEU A 21 -9.96 17.01 10.49
N LEU A 22 -10.29 17.79 11.51
CA LEU A 22 -11.54 18.55 11.55
C LEU A 22 -11.65 19.55 10.38
N ARG A 23 -10.56 20.21 10.00
CA ARG A 23 -10.54 21.08 8.81
C ARG A 23 -10.74 20.29 7.53
N ASP A 24 -10.21 19.09 7.45
CA ASP A 24 -10.39 18.21 6.30
C ASP A 24 -11.85 17.77 6.17
N TRP A 25 -12.49 17.37 7.28
CA TRP A 25 -13.93 17.07 7.31
C TRP A 25 -14.80 18.24 6.86
N VAL A 26 -14.45 19.47 7.23
CA VAL A 26 -15.15 20.68 6.73
C VAL A 26 -14.96 20.86 5.23
N ARG A 27 -13.78 20.58 4.68
CA ARG A 27 -13.52 20.68 3.22
C ARG A 27 -14.26 19.61 2.43
N ARG A 28 -14.33 18.39 2.97
CA ARG A 28 -15.07 17.26 2.38
C ARG A 28 -16.58 17.39 2.54
N GLY A 29 -17.06 18.35 3.34
CA GLY A 29 -18.47 18.54 3.61
C GLY A 29 -19.07 17.59 4.66
N LEU A 30 -18.24 16.80 5.34
CA LEU A 30 -18.67 15.90 6.41
C LEU A 30 -19.07 16.68 7.68
N LEU A 31 -18.31 17.72 8.02
CA LEU A 31 -18.58 18.56 9.18
C LEU A 31 -19.23 19.87 8.76
N VAL A 32 -20.54 19.98 9.00
CA VAL A 32 -21.34 21.13 8.59
C VAL A 32 -21.38 22.21 9.69
N PRO A 33 -21.07 23.49 9.37
CA PRO A 33 -21.18 24.57 10.33
C PRO A 33 -22.65 24.89 10.63
N THR A 34 -22.99 25.00 11.91
CA THR A 34 -24.32 25.40 12.36
C THR A 34 -24.53 26.90 12.35
N GLN A 35 -23.44 27.68 12.37
CA GLN A 35 -23.49 29.13 12.25
C GLN A 35 -22.31 29.65 11.44
N ILE A 36 -22.60 30.54 10.50
CA ILE A 36 -21.62 31.26 9.70
C ILE A 36 -21.82 32.76 9.98
N SER A 37 -20.76 33.44 10.43
CA SER A 37 -20.74 34.87 10.66
C SER A 37 -19.48 35.46 10.04
N GLY A 38 -19.62 36.02 8.85
CA GLY A 38 -18.49 36.37 7.99
C GLY A 38 -17.59 35.16 7.76
N ASN A 39 -16.30 35.31 8.03
CA ASN A 39 -15.31 34.22 7.90
C ASN A 39 -15.29 33.25 9.08
N ARG A 40 -16.08 33.50 10.14
CA ARG A 40 -16.09 32.65 11.33
C ARG A 40 -17.17 31.60 11.20
N LYS A 41 -16.77 30.33 11.26
CA LYS A 41 -17.65 29.16 11.29
C LYS A 41 -17.69 28.60 12.71
N LYS A 42 -18.91 28.30 13.20
CA LYS A 42 -19.13 27.58 14.45
C LYS A 42 -19.92 26.30 14.21
N PHE A 43 -19.74 25.35 15.11
CA PHE A 43 -20.20 23.98 14.98
C PHE A 43 -20.86 23.56 16.30
N SER A 44 -21.91 22.74 16.23
CA SER A 44 -22.46 22.07 17.42
C SER A 44 -21.68 20.78 17.70
N PHE A 45 -21.84 20.25 18.91
CA PHE A 45 -21.30 18.93 19.24
C PHE A 45 -22.02 17.80 18.46
N GLU A 46 -23.31 17.95 18.20
CA GLU A 46 -24.11 17.01 17.40
C GLU A 46 -23.59 16.89 15.96
N ALA A 47 -23.28 18.02 15.31
CA ALA A 47 -22.69 18.02 13.97
C ALA A 47 -21.32 17.31 13.94
N PHE A 48 -20.57 17.34 15.05
CA PHE A 48 -19.33 16.57 15.17
C PHE A 48 -19.59 15.06 15.22
N LEU A 49 -20.56 14.62 16.03
CA LEU A 49 -20.90 13.19 16.13
C LEU A 49 -21.42 12.62 14.80
N GLU A 50 -22.21 13.41 14.07
CA GLU A 50 -22.67 13.03 12.74
C GLU A 50 -21.50 12.94 11.75
N ALA A 51 -20.60 13.93 11.76
CA ALA A 51 -19.41 13.91 10.92
C ALA A 51 -18.49 12.71 11.23
N GLU A 52 -18.34 12.36 12.51
CA GLU A 52 -17.56 11.20 12.94
C GLU A 52 -18.16 9.90 12.41
N ARG A 53 -19.48 9.71 12.53
CA ARG A 53 -20.17 8.56 11.97
C ARG A 53 -19.97 8.46 10.45
N LEU A 54 -20.15 9.57 9.74
CA LEU A 54 -19.97 9.61 8.29
C LEU A 54 -18.52 9.31 7.88
N ALA A 55 -17.55 9.82 8.62
CA ALA A 55 -16.13 9.57 8.36
C ALA A 55 -15.76 8.09 8.56
N LEU A 56 -16.36 7.42 9.56
CA LEU A 56 -16.20 5.98 9.77
C LEU A 56 -16.83 5.18 8.63
N ASP A 57 -18.03 5.55 8.18
CA ASP A 57 -18.70 4.91 7.05
C ASP A 57 -17.91 5.08 5.73
N GLU A 58 -17.30 6.25 5.51
CA GLU A 58 -16.45 6.52 4.35
C GLU A 58 -15.15 5.69 4.38
N ALA A 59 -14.53 5.57 5.54
CA ALA A 59 -13.34 4.74 5.73
C ALA A 59 -13.64 3.27 5.39
N GLN A 60 -14.75 2.72 5.88
CA GLN A 60 -15.16 1.35 5.57
C GLN A 60 -15.40 1.15 4.07
N LYS A 61 -16.11 2.08 3.41
CA LYS A 61 -16.34 1.99 1.95
C LYS A 61 -15.05 1.99 1.14
N SER A 62 -14.03 2.74 1.57
CA SER A 62 -12.74 2.75 0.89
C SER A 62 -12.00 1.41 1.01
N GLU A 63 -12.09 0.72 2.15
CA GLU A 63 -11.49 -0.61 2.33
C GLU A 63 -12.17 -1.66 1.45
N TYR A 64 -13.50 -1.61 1.32
CA TYR A 64 -14.24 -2.50 0.42
C TYR A 64 -14.04 -2.17 -1.07
N ALA A 65 -13.78 -0.91 -1.43
CA ALA A 65 -13.47 -0.52 -2.81
C ALA A 65 -12.12 -1.08 -3.29
N HIS A 66 -11.17 -1.29 -2.38
CA HIS A 66 -9.91 -1.98 -2.67
C HIS A 66 -10.04 -3.52 -2.67
N PHE A 67 -11.13 -4.05 -2.13
CA PHE A 67 -11.50 -5.46 -2.22
C PHE A 67 -12.43 -5.75 -3.41
N VAL A 68 -12.19 -5.10 -4.54
CA VAL A 68 -12.62 -5.66 -5.83
C VAL A 68 -11.43 -6.49 -6.31
N PRO A 69 -11.47 -7.83 -6.31
CA PRO A 69 -10.55 -8.60 -7.12
C PRO A 69 -10.74 -8.07 -8.53
N SER A 70 -9.76 -7.35 -9.06
CA SER A 70 -9.88 -6.82 -10.40
C SER A 70 -10.03 -8.01 -11.33
N LEU A 71 -11.26 -8.31 -11.77
CA LEU A 71 -11.52 -9.13 -12.94
C LEU A 71 -11.11 -8.29 -14.15
N ARG A 72 -9.83 -7.89 -14.23
CA ARG A 72 -9.25 -7.54 -15.50
C ARG A 72 -9.22 -8.86 -16.28
N PRO A 73 -9.89 -8.97 -17.43
CA PRO A 73 -9.68 -10.12 -18.28
C PRO A 73 -8.21 -10.04 -18.69
N TYR A 74 -7.44 -11.04 -18.26
CA TYR A 74 -6.06 -11.31 -18.63
C TYR A 74 -5.59 -10.47 -19.83
N GLU A 75 -4.82 -9.42 -19.57
CA GLU A 75 -3.79 -9.02 -20.52
C GLU A 75 -2.83 -10.22 -20.55
N ARG A 76 -3.12 -11.14 -21.48
CA ARG A 76 -2.31 -12.32 -21.73
C ARG A 76 -0.92 -11.78 -22.02
N ILE A 77 0.03 -12.10 -21.14
CA ILE A 77 1.44 -11.74 -21.34
C ILE A 77 1.80 -12.17 -22.77
N PRO A 78 2.25 -11.25 -23.65
CA PRO A 78 2.52 -11.59 -25.04
C PRO A 78 3.53 -12.73 -25.12
N ASP A 79 3.31 -13.70 -25.98
CA ASP A 79 4.21 -14.87 -26.11
C ASP A 79 5.68 -14.44 -26.39
N ALA A 80 5.86 -13.31 -27.07
CA ALA A 80 7.16 -12.67 -27.30
C ALA A 80 7.96 -12.35 -26.02
N PHE A 81 7.29 -12.17 -24.88
CA PHE A 81 7.95 -11.99 -23.59
C PHE A 81 8.70 -13.26 -23.17
N PHE A 82 8.12 -14.44 -23.34
CA PHE A 82 8.75 -15.71 -22.97
C PHE A 82 9.86 -16.11 -23.95
N ASP A 83 9.71 -15.77 -25.22
CA ASP A 83 10.78 -15.94 -26.23
C ASP A 83 12.04 -15.13 -25.89
N SER A 84 11.87 -13.94 -25.31
CA SER A 84 12.99 -13.10 -24.89
C SER A 84 13.77 -13.71 -23.71
N LEU A 85 13.08 -14.37 -22.77
CA LEU A 85 13.71 -15.05 -21.63
C LEU A 85 14.54 -16.27 -22.04
N LEU A 86 14.07 -17.03 -23.05
CA LEU A 86 14.80 -18.18 -23.58
C LEU A 86 16.07 -17.77 -24.33
N ASN A 87 16.03 -16.63 -25.02
CA ASN A 87 17.17 -16.10 -25.76
C ASN A 87 18.21 -15.41 -24.85
N PHE A 88 17.77 -14.83 -23.72
CA PHE A 88 18.67 -14.25 -22.73
C PHE A 88 19.65 -15.30 -22.17
N ASN A 89 19.17 -16.50 -21.83
CA ASN A 89 20.01 -17.59 -21.31
C ASN A 89 20.95 -18.23 -22.34
N LYS A 90 20.66 -18.11 -23.65
CA LYS A 90 21.58 -18.59 -24.71
C LYS A 90 22.78 -17.66 -24.92
N SER A 91 22.63 -16.36 -24.67
CA SER A 91 23.72 -15.39 -24.84
C SER A 91 24.86 -15.57 -23.81
N GLN A 92 24.57 -16.19 -22.66
CA GLN A 92 25.53 -16.42 -21.57
C GLN A 92 26.34 -17.72 -21.71
N SER A 93 25.97 -18.66 -22.60
CA SER A 93 26.59 -19.99 -22.68
C SER A 93 27.62 -20.19 -23.81
N SER A 94 28.00 -19.12 -24.52
CA SER A 94 29.06 -19.19 -25.56
C SER A 94 30.49 -18.98 -25.00
N GLY A 95 30.75 -19.45 -23.78
CA GLY A 95 32.10 -19.62 -23.26
C GLY A 95 32.59 -21.07 -23.41
N LYS A 96 32.96 -21.50 -24.63
CA LYS A 96 33.62 -22.81 -24.84
C LYS A 96 35.00 -22.83 -24.19
N ALA A 97 35.08 -23.16 -22.91
CA ALA A 97 36.33 -23.55 -22.26
C ALA A 97 36.58 -25.05 -22.50
N LYS A 98 37.53 -25.37 -23.40
CA LYS A 98 38.14 -26.71 -23.55
C LYS A 98 38.75 -27.12 -22.21
N ARG A 99 38.04 -27.91 -21.39
CA ARG A 99 38.61 -28.55 -20.21
C ARG A 99 39.38 -29.81 -20.65
N LYS A 100 40.71 -29.77 -20.51
CA LYS A 100 41.58 -30.95 -20.62
C LYS A 100 41.22 -31.93 -19.51
N SER A 101 40.90 -33.16 -19.90
CA SER A 101 40.72 -34.30 -19.00
C SER A 101 42.07 -34.70 -18.42
N THR A 102 42.24 -34.54 -17.10
CA THR A 102 43.34 -35.15 -16.34
C THR A 102 42.78 -36.25 -15.48
N LYS A 103 42.82 -37.48 -16.00
CA LYS A 103 42.58 -38.71 -15.27
C LYS A 103 43.93 -39.22 -14.76
N LYS A 104 44.23 -39.06 -13.48
CA LYS A 104 45.30 -39.83 -12.82
C LYS A 104 44.72 -40.49 -11.58
N TYR A 105 44.78 -41.82 -11.65
CA TYR A 105 44.28 -42.77 -10.68
C TYR A 105 45.14 -42.75 -9.42
N LEU A 106 44.48 -42.82 -8.26
CA LEU A 106 45.05 -43.38 -7.04
C LEU A 106 45.28 -44.88 -7.27
N SER A 107 46.51 -45.37 -7.08
CA SER A 107 46.73 -46.79 -6.77
C SER A 107 47.89 -46.95 -5.80
N ASN A 108 47.52 -47.23 -4.55
CA ASN A 108 48.08 -48.22 -3.62
C ASN A 108 49.57 -48.56 -3.77
N LYS A 109 50.36 -48.08 -2.81
CA LYS A 109 51.59 -48.76 -2.37
C LYS A 109 51.20 -49.78 -1.30
N ASN A 110 51.39 -51.05 -1.59
CA ASN A 110 51.60 -52.11 -0.60
C ASN A 110 52.42 -53.24 -1.25
N LYS A 111 53.23 -53.89 -0.41
CA LYS A 111 54.09 -55.07 -0.62
C LYS A 111 55.51 -54.77 -1.07
N GLU A 112 56.54 -54.92 -0.22
CA GLU A 112 57.08 -56.09 0.51
C GLU A 112 58.42 -56.49 -0.15
N ASP A 113 59.32 -57.05 0.66
CA ASP A 113 60.61 -57.69 0.36
C ASP A 113 61.87 -56.80 0.30
N LEU A 114 62.58 -56.72 1.43
CA LEU A 114 63.84 -57.46 1.72
C LEU A 114 64.35 -57.17 3.13
#